data_AF-A0AA42R107-F1
#
_entry.id   AF-A0AA42R107-F1
#
_cell.length_a   1.000
_cell.length_b   1.000
_cell.length_c   1.000
_cell.angle_alpha   90.00
_cell.angle_beta   90.00
_cell.angle_gamma   90.00
#
_symmetry.space_group_name_H-M   'P 1'
#
loop_
_entity.id
_entity.type
_entity.pdbx_description
1 polymer ?
#
loop_
_entity_poly.entity_id
_entity_poly.type
_entity_poly.pdbx_seq_one_letter_code
_entity_poly.pdbx_strand_id
1 'polypeptide(L)'
;ACVSMLGKILKKMSNKNGISQTEESEFAFLLTNYIKQTLTFREWQRNADGNQRLHFLINIYGAKEDGGEVVLRPFIVNPDELMLTPADVVEFNSQVINVDRQRHPEWFR
;
A
#
# COMPACT_ATOMS: atom_id res chain seq x y z
N ALA A 1 -12.19 4.00 10.65
CA ALA A 1 -12.62 5.12 9.79
C ALA A 1 -11.57 5.48 8.73
N CYS A 2 -10.38 5.95 9.11
CA CYS A 2 -9.34 6.43 8.17
C CYS A 2 -8.83 5.36 7.17
N VAL A 3 -8.51 4.15 7.64
CA VAL A 3 -7.98 3.06 6.77
C VAL A 3 -9.02 2.55 5.78
N SER A 4 -10.28 2.40 6.21
CA SER A 4 -11.36 1.94 5.34
C SER A 4 -11.64 2.97 4.23
N MET A 5 -11.65 4.26 4.55
CA MET A 5 -11.83 5.32 3.55
C MET A 5 -10.68 5.35 2.54
N LEU A 6 -9.42 5.32 3.02
CA LEU A 6 -8.26 5.22 2.14
C LEU A 6 -8.32 3.97 1.25
N GLY A 7 -8.67 2.82 1.82
CA GLY A 7 -8.82 1.57 1.07
C GLY A 7 -9.85 1.65 -0.04
N LYS A 8 -11.01 2.27 0.21
CA LYS A 8 -12.05 2.52 -0.80
C LYS A 8 -11.54 3.43 -1.93
N ILE A 9 -10.86 4.53 -1.59
CA ILE A 9 -10.29 5.46 -2.56
C ILE A 9 -9.26 4.74 -3.44
N LEU A 10 -8.30 4.04 -2.83
CA LEU A 10 -7.26 3.28 -3.54
C LEU A 10 -7.85 2.20 -4.44
N LYS A 11 -8.89 1.50 -3.99
CA LYS A 11 -9.58 0.47 -4.79
C LYS A 11 -10.33 1.07 -5.99
N LYS A 12 -10.97 2.23 -5.83
CA LYS A 12 -11.58 2.96 -6.95
C LYS A 12 -10.52 3.32 -7.99
N MET A 13 -9.41 3.92 -7.56
CA MET A 13 -8.30 4.30 -8.44
C MET A 13 -7.71 3.07 -9.16
N SER A 14 -7.50 1.94 -8.47
CA SER A 14 -6.96 0.72 -9.09
C SER A 14 -7.87 0.15 -10.17
N ASN A 15 -9.19 0.29 -9.98
CA ASN A 15 -10.20 -0.14 -10.94
C ASN A 15 -10.45 0.90 -12.05
N LYS A 16 -9.65 1.99 -12.09
CA LYS A 16 -9.80 3.13 -13.02
C LYS A 16 -11.15 3.86 -12.86
N ASN A 17 -11.79 3.74 -11.71
CA ASN A 17 -12.98 4.50 -11.38
C ASN A 17 -12.58 5.91 -10.92
N GLY A 18 -13.39 6.90 -11.26
CA GLY A 18 -13.25 8.26 -10.73
C GLY A 18 -13.44 8.31 -9.22
N ILE A 19 -12.78 9.27 -8.58
CA ILE A 19 -12.99 9.64 -7.18
C ILE A 19 -13.72 10.98 -7.12
N SER A 20 -14.45 11.25 -6.05
CA SER A 20 -15.10 12.56 -5.87
C SER A 20 -14.08 13.64 -5.54
N GLN A 21 -14.46 14.92 -5.71
CA GLN A 21 -13.62 16.05 -5.33
C GLN A 21 -13.25 16.03 -3.83
N THR A 22 -14.18 15.59 -2.97
CA THR A 22 -13.91 15.41 -1.53
C THR A 22 -12.87 14.32 -1.30
N GLU A 23 -13.02 13.17 -1.95
CA GLU A 23 -12.05 12.05 -1.84
C GLU A 23 -10.66 12.48 -2.33
N GLU A 24 -10.58 13.24 -3.41
CA GLU A 24 -9.32 13.80 -3.92
C GLU A 24 -8.67 14.76 -2.92
N SER A 25 -9.45 15.67 -2.33
CA SER A 25 -8.96 16.65 -1.36
C SER A 25 -8.44 16.00 -0.05
N GLU A 26 -9.01 14.87 0.34
CA GLU A 26 -8.64 14.16 1.56
C GLU A 26 -7.54 13.12 1.34
N PHE A 27 -7.33 12.67 0.10
CA PHE A 27 -6.47 11.53 -0.22
C PHE A 27 -5.05 11.67 0.34
N ALA A 28 -4.40 12.80 0.11
CA ALA A 28 -3.02 13.03 0.57
C ALA A 28 -2.91 12.97 2.11
N PHE A 29 -3.88 13.52 2.82
CA PHE A 29 -3.93 13.49 4.27
C PHE A 29 -4.16 12.07 4.79
N LEU A 30 -5.15 11.36 4.23
CA LEU A 30 -5.46 9.98 4.60
C LEU A 30 -4.27 9.04 4.37
N LEU A 31 -3.60 9.16 3.22
CA LEU A 31 -2.43 8.35 2.87
C LEU A 31 -1.26 8.64 3.82
N THR A 32 -0.95 9.92 4.06
CA THR A 32 0.15 10.32 4.95
C THR A 32 -0.09 9.82 6.38
N ASN A 33 -1.32 9.98 6.88
CA ASN A 33 -1.68 9.54 8.22
C ASN A 33 -1.61 8.01 8.34
N TYR A 34 -2.09 7.30 7.32
CA TYR A 34 -1.97 5.84 7.26
C TYR A 34 -0.50 5.40 7.32
N ILE A 35 0.35 5.91 6.43
CA ILE A 35 1.78 5.57 6.36
C ILE A 35 2.42 5.73 7.73
N LYS A 36 2.26 6.90 8.36
CA LYS A 36 2.86 7.22 9.67
C LYS A 36 2.44 6.29 10.80
N GLN A 37 1.26 5.66 10.71
CA GLN A 37 0.75 4.75 11.73
C GLN A 37 1.21 3.29 11.53
N THR A 38 1.73 2.94 10.36
CA THR A 38 2.18 1.57 10.05
C THR A 38 3.40 1.18 10.89
N LEU A 39 3.50 -0.12 11.22
CA LEU A 39 4.74 -0.67 11.77
C LEU A 39 5.88 -0.59 10.75
N THR A 40 5.57 -0.71 9.46
CA THR A 40 6.49 -0.53 8.34
C THR A 40 7.23 0.81 8.41
N PHE A 41 6.49 1.92 8.60
CA PHE A 41 7.10 3.25 8.73
C PHE A 41 7.90 3.39 10.04
N ARG A 42 7.42 2.81 11.14
CA ARG A 42 8.16 2.82 12.41
C ARG A 42 9.50 2.08 12.30
N GLU A 43 9.52 0.91 11.67
CA GLU A 43 10.75 0.15 11.45
C GLU A 43 11.68 0.87 10.49
N TRP A 44 11.15 1.59 9.49
CA TRP A 44 11.98 2.49 8.68
C TRP A 44 12.67 3.55 9.53
N GLN A 45 11.92 4.32 10.32
CA GLN A 45 12.50 5.39 11.15
C GLN A 45 13.57 4.89 12.12
N ARG A 46 13.51 3.62 12.52
CA ARG A 46 14.46 3.00 13.45
C ARG A 46 15.73 2.50 12.78
N ASN A 47 15.63 1.99 11.55
CA ASN A 47 16.70 1.19 10.94
C ASN A 47 17.33 1.85 9.70
N ALA A 48 16.75 2.90 9.13
CA ALA A 48 17.35 3.55 7.97
C ALA A 48 18.51 4.48 8.34
N ASP A 49 19.56 4.39 7.54
CA ASP A 49 20.63 5.37 7.54
C ASP A 49 20.14 6.69 6.91
N GLY A 50 20.70 7.82 7.34
CA GLY A 50 20.26 9.16 6.91
C GLY A 50 20.31 9.42 5.39
N ASN A 51 21.05 8.61 4.64
CA ASN A 51 21.20 8.73 3.19
C ASN A 51 20.44 7.65 2.39
N GLN A 52 19.75 6.72 3.05
CA GLN A 52 18.99 5.69 2.35
C GLN A 52 17.69 6.27 1.77
N ARG A 53 17.41 5.96 0.50
CA ARG A 53 16.12 6.24 -0.13
C ARG A 53 15.32 4.97 -0.21
N LEU A 54 14.27 4.93 0.61
CA LEU A 54 13.35 3.82 0.65
C LEU A 54 12.10 4.12 -0.16
N HIS A 55 11.54 3.09 -0.79
CA HIS A 55 10.26 3.17 -1.48
C HIS A 55 9.19 2.48 -0.66
N PHE A 56 8.13 3.22 -0.35
CA PHE A 56 6.95 2.69 0.33
C PHE A 56 5.93 2.21 -0.70
N LEU A 57 5.58 0.92 -0.65
CA LEU A 57 4.60 0.30 -1.52
C LEU A 57 3.40 -0.18 -0.71
N ILE A 58 2.23 -0.20 -1.35
CA ILE A 58 1.00 -0.72 -0.75
C ILE A 58 0.39 -1.72 -1.72
N ASN A 59 0.36 -2.99 -1.31
CA ASN A 59 -0.50 -3.97 -1.96
C ASN A 59 -1.93 -3.77 -1.48
N ILE A 60 -2.86 -3.73 -2.44
CA ILE A 60 -4.29 -3.57 -2.17
C ILE A 60 -4.95 -4.92 -2.43
N TYR A 61 -5.31 -5.63 -1.36
CA TYR A 61 -6.13 -6.82 -1.41
C TYR A 61 -7.58 -6.47 -1.05
N GLY A 62 -8.53 -7.29 -1.46
CA GLY A 62 -9.93 -7.07 -1.11
C GLY A 62 -10.86 -8.06 -1.79
N ALA A 63 -12.03 -8.24 -1.19
CA ALA A 63 -13.06 -9.11 -1.75
C ALA A 63 -13.48 -8.64 -3.15
N LYS A 64 -13.79 -9.58 -4.01
CA LYS A 64 -14.26 -9.34 -5.39
C LYS A 64 -15.64 -8.66 -5.45
N GLU A 65 -16.34 -8.57 -4.33
CA GLU A 65 -17.72 -8.09 -4.23
C GLU A 65 -17.80 -6.70 -3.57
N ASP A 66 -18.76 -5.91 -4.04
CA ASP A 66 -19.11 -4.61 -3.45
C ASP A 66 -19.48 -4.79 -1.97
N GLY A 67 -18.64 -4.28 -1.07
CA GLY A 67 -18.87 -4.28 0.38
C GLY A 67 -17.87 -5.08 1.21
N GLY A 68 -16.98 -5.86 0.59
CA GLY A 68 -15.92 -6.54 1.33
C GLY A 68 -14.84 -5.60 1.89
N GLU A 69 -14.15 -6.06 2.93
CA GLU A 69 -13.05 -5.29 3.53
C GLU A 69 -11.85 -5.20 2.58
N VAL A 70 -11.40 -3.97 2.33
CA VAL A 70 -10.14 -3.72 1.62
C VAL A 70 -9.00 -3.86 2.61
N VAL A 71 -8.06 -4.75 2.30
CA VAL A 71 -6.85 -4.97 3.08
C VAL A 71 -5.71 -4.22 2.41
N LEU A 72 -5.15 -3.25 3.13
CA LEU A 72 -3.96 -2.54 2.70
C LEU A 72 -2.73 -3.16 3.36
N ARG A 73 -1.81 -3.67 2.54
CA ARG A 73 -0.57 -4.30 2.98
C ARG A 73 0.63 -3.40 2.62
N PRO A 74 1.12 -2.60 3.56
CA PRO A 74 2.23 -1.68 3.33
C PRO A 74 3.55 -2.39 3.51
N PHE A 75 4.52 -2.14 2.64
CA PHE A 75 5.88 -2.64 2.78
C PHE A 75 6.88 -1.65 2.20
N ILE A 76 8.16 -1.83 2.54
CA ILE A 76 9.24 -0.95 2.11
C ILE A 76 10.29 -1.78 1.39
N VAL A 77 10.87 -1.18 0.35
CA VAL A 77 12.02 -1.71 -0.37
C VAL A 77 13.14 -0.68 -0.41
N ASN A 78 14.37 -1.15 -0.42
CA ASN A 78 15.60 -0.35 -0.47
C ASN A 78 16.43 -0.76 -1.70
N PRO A 79 15.98 -0.42 -2.92
CA PRO A 79 16.77 -0.65 -4.12
C PRO A 79 17.99 0.28 -4.15
N ASP A 80 19.03 -0.11 -4.90
CA ASP A 80 20.18 0.76 -5.13
C ASP A 80 19.82 1.90 -6.09
N GLU A 81 18.87 1.67 -6.99
CA GLU A 81 18.38 2.67 -7.94
C GLU A 81 17.47 3.71 -7.29
N LEU A 82 17.59 4.96 -7.77
CA LEU A 82 16.80 6.09 -7.28
C LEU A 82 15.28 5.95 -7.54
N MET A 83 14.93 5.25 -8.62
CA MET A 83 13.55 5.15 -9.11
C MET A 83 13.24 3.70 -9.38
N LEU A 84 12.11 3.23 -8.83
CA LEU A 84 11.56 1.95 -9.22
C LEU A 84 11.01 2.02 -10.64
N THR A 85 11.45 1.10 -11.48
CA THR A 85 10.81 0.82 -12.76
C THR A 85 9.49 0.07 -12.53
N PRO A 86 8.59 0.03 -13.53
CA PRO A 86 7.40 -0.80 -13.46
C PRO A 86 7.71 -2.29 -13.21
N ALA A 87 8.84 -2.79 -13.72
CA ALA A 87 9.26 -4.18 -13.52
C ALA A 87 9.62 -4.44 -12.05
N ASP A 88 10.36 -3.53 -11.42
CA ASP A 88 10.75 -3.64 -10.01
C ASP A 88 9.52 -3.67 -9.10
N VAL A 89 8.54 -2.80 -9.37
CA VAL A 89 7.27 -2.77 -8.63
C VAL A 89 6.55 -4.11 -8.74
N VAL A 90 6.49 -4.70 -9.94
CA VAL A 90 5.85 -6.02 -10.16
C VAL A 90 6.59 -7.12 -9.42
N GLU A 91 7.92 -7.12 -9.48
CA GLU A 91 8.75 -8.12 -8.81
C GLU A 91 8.59 -8.06 -7.29
N PHE A 92 8.79 -6.88 -6.69
CA PHE A 92 8.68 -6.70 -5.24
C PHE A 92 7.27 -7.04 -4.73
N ASN A 93 6.23 -6.62 -5.45
CA ASN A 93 4.86 -6.99 -5.11
C ASN A 93 4.65 -8.51 -5.17
N SER A 94 5.19 -9.19 -6.18
CA SER A 94 5.02 -10.64 -6.37
C SER A 94 5.67 -11.44 -5.23
N GLN A 95 6.86 -11.02 -4.78
CA GLN A 95 7.54 -11.64 -3.63
C GLN A 95 6.69 -11.52 -2.36
N VAL A 96 6.15 -10.33 -2.09
CA VAL A 96 5.29 -10.08 -0.91
C VAL A 96 3.98 -10.87 -1.01
N ILE A 97 3.34 -10.89 -2.18
CA ILE A 97 2.11 -11.65 -2.44
C ILE A 97 2.31 -13.14 -2.15
N ASN A 98 3.43 -13.73 -2.57
CA ASN A 98 3.71 -15.15 -2.35
C ASN A 98 3.79 -15.48 -0.86
N VAL A 99 4.42 -14.62 -0.05
CA VAL A 99 4.48 -14.78 1.41
C VAL A 99 3.10 -14.58 2.03
N ASP A 100 2.37 -13.55 1.62
CA ASP A 100 1.04 -13.25 2.14
C ASP A 100 0.05 -14.38 1.79
N ARG A 101 0.13 -15.01 0.62
CA ARG A 101 -0.74 -16.16 0.26
C ARG A 101 -0.55 -17.36 1.18
N GLN A 102 0.66 -17.56 1.69
CA GLN A 102 0.96 -18.65 2.61
C GLN A 102 0.52 -18.33 4.05
N ARG A 103 0.65 -17.07 4.46
CA ARG A 103 0.40 -16.64 5.85
C ARG A 103 -1.03 -16.15 6.10
N HIS A 104 -1.63 -15.54 5.09
CA HIS A 104 -2.94 -14.89 5.11
C HIS A 104 -3.78 -15.30 3.90
N PRO A 105 -4.05 -16.60 3.69
CA PRO A 105 -4.86 -17.06 2.56
C PRO A 105 -6.27 -16.43 2.55
N GLU A 106 -6.77 -15.99 3.70
CA GLU A 106 -8.05 -15.28 3.84
C GLU A 106 -8.10 -13.94 3.12
N TRP A 107 -6.96 -13.29 2.84
CA TRP A 107 -6.91 -12.02 2.08
C TRP A 107 -7.14 -12.19 0.58
N PHE A 108 -7.09 -13.42 0.07
CA PHE A 108 -7.11 -13.74 -1.37
C PHE A 108 -8.39 -14.46 -1.83
N ARG A 109 -9.44 -14.47 -1.00
CA ARG A 109 -10.73 -15.12 -1.29
C ARG A 109 -11.47 -14.40 -2.43
#